data_AF-A0A166TBE0-F1
#
_entry.id   AF-A0A166TBE0-F1
#
_cell.length_a   1.000
_cell.length_b   1.000
_cell.length_c   1.000
_cell.angle_alpha   90.00
_cell.angle_beta   90.00
_cell.angle_gamma   90.00
#
_symmetry.space_group_name_H-M   'P 1'
#
loop_
_entity.id
_entity.type
_entity.pdbx_description
1 polymer ?
#
loop_
_entity_poly.entity_id
_entity_poly.type
_entity_poly.pdbx_seq_one_letter_code
_entity_poly.pdbx_strand_id
1 'polypeptide(L)' 'MVNDGLLWEVTVNIVLGLLAMFLGRTLGVFVMGAFGFLGTVVFALLALASLVGGVYLIVRGLAILVEEIVQVEITNRA' A
#
# COMPACT_ATOMS: atom_id res chain seq x y z
N MET A 1 11.75 -23.68 -1.11
CA MET A 1 12.56 -22.57 -1.64
C MET A 1 11.61 -21.40 -1.81
N VAL A 2 11.88 -20.25 -1.19
CA VAL A 2 11.03 -19.06 -1.34
C VAL A 2 11.14 -18.58 -2.78
N ASN A 3 10.01 -18.36 -3.46
CA ASN A 3 10.01 -17.96 -4.85
C ASN A 3 10.44 -16.49 -4.99
N ASP A 4 11.60 -16.24 -5.60
CA ASP A 4 12.13 -14.88 -5.82
C ASP A 4 11.14 -13.98 -6.59
N GLY A 5 10.30 -14.56 -7.45
CA GLY A 5 9.24 -13.85 -8.16
C GLY A 5 8.14 -13.33 -7.24
N LEU A 6 7.75 -14.12 -6.23
CA LEU A 6 6.71 -13.73 -5.25
C LEU A 6 7.26 -12.67 -4.28
N LEU A 7 8.50 -12.79 -3.83
CA LEU A 7 9.15 -11.75 -3.02
C LEU A 7 9.23 -10.41 -3.75
N TRP A 8 9.53 -10.43 -5.05
CA TRP A 8 9.52 -9.23 -5.88
C TRP A 8 8.13 -8.62 -5.99
N GLU A 9 7.09 -9.43 -6.23
CA GLU A 9 5.71 -8.96 -6.37
C GLU A 9 5.18 -8.32 -5.08
N VAL A 10 5.52 -8.89 -3.93
CA VAL A 10 5.17 -8.34 -2.62
C VAL A 10 5.93 -7.03 -2.37
N THR A 11 7.22 -6.99 -2.70
CA THR A 11 8.03 -5.78 -2.58
C THR A 11 7.45 -4.64 -3.44
N VAL A 12 7.09 -4.92 -4.69
CA VAL A 12 6.47 -3.94 -5.60
C VAL A 12 5.14 -3.44 -5.03
N ASN A 13 4.27 -4.32 -4.53
CA ASN A 13 2.99 -3.90 -3.93
C ASN A 13 3.19 -3.01 -2.69
N ILE A 14 4.15 -3.32 -1.82
CA ILE A 14 4.49 -2.51 -0.66
C ILE A 14 5.05 -1.14 -1.09
N VAL A 15 5.98 -1.12 -2.05
CA VAL A 15 6.58 0.12 -2.57
C VAL A 15 5.52 1.00 -3.23
N LEU A 16 4.62 0.42 -4.03
CA LEU A 16 3.49 1.14 -4.64
C LEU A 16 2.53 1.69 -3.59
N GLY A 17 2.24 0.92 -2.53
CA GLY A 17 1.42 1.37 -1.41
C GLY A 17 2.03 2.57 -0.68
N LEU A 18 3.33 2.52 -0.39
CA LEU A 18 4.07 3.63 0.23
C LEU A 18 4.12 4.86 -0.70
N LEU A 19 4.41 4.66 -1.99
CA LEU A 19 4.41 5.73 -2.99
C LEU A 19 3.05 6.41 -3.08
N ALA A 20 1.96 5.63 -3.09
CA ALA A 20 0.60 6.16 -3.11
C ALA A 20 0.32 7.04 -1.89
N MET A 21 0.76 6.63 -0.69
CA MET A 21 0.65 7.41 0.55
C MET A 21 1.44 8.73 0.47
N PHE A 22 2.69 8.67 0.02
CA PHE A 22 3.55 9.85 -0.13
C PHE A 22 3.02 10.83 -1.18
N LEU A 23 2.52 10.33 -2.31
CA LEU A 23 1.91 11.14 -3.36
C LEU A 23 0.64 11.82 -2.88
N GLY A 24 -0.27 11.10 -2.23
CA GLY A 24 -1.50 11.68 -1.70
C GLY A 24 -1.24 12.75 -0.65
N ARG A 25 -0.25 12.56 0.21
CA ARG A 25 0.20 13.57 1.17
C ARG A 25 0.77 14.81 0.47
N THR A 26 1.67 14.62 -0.50
CA THR A 26 2.33 15.73 -1.21
C THR A 26 1.33 16.55 -2.02
N LEU A 27 0.48 15.90 -2.81
CA LEU A 27 -0.59 16.55 -3.57
C LEU A 27 -1.58 17.26 -2.65
N GLY A 28 -1.89 16.60 -1.53
CA GLY A 28 -2.71 17.14 -0.47
C GLY A 28 -2.22 18.47 0.12
N VAL A 29 -0.92 18.55 0.44
CA VAL A 29 -0.27 19.76 0.94
C VAL A 29 -0.28 20.88 -0.11
N PHE A 30 -0.04 20.55 -1.38
CA PHE A 30 -0.14 21.51 -2.48
C PHE A 30 -1.55 22.09 -2.61
N VAL A 31 -2.58 21.25 -2.56
CA VAL A 31 -3.99 21.68 -2.64
C VAL A 31 -4.39 22.54 -1.43
N MET A 32 -3.94 22.16 -0.22
CA MET A 32 -4.15 22.96 0.99
C MET A 32 -3.53 24.35 0.86
N GLY A 33 -2.29 24.43 0.34
CA GLY A 33 -1.58 25.69 0.12
C GLY A 33 -2.25 26.59 -0.94
N ALA A 34 -2.84 25.99 -1.98
CA ALA A 34 -3.47 26.72 -3.08
C ALA A 34 -4.88 27.26 -2.75
N PHE A 35 -5.66 26.54 -1.94
CA PHE A 35 -7.09 26.84 -1.72
C PHE A 35 -7.47 27.20 -0.27
N GLY A 36 -6.50 27.29 0.66
CA GLY A 36 -6.76 27.68 2.05
C GLY A 36 -7.73 26.71 2.76
N PHE A 37 -8.77 27.24 3.42
CA PHE A 37 -9.70 26.42 4.23
C PHE A 37 -10.47 25.35 3.43
N LEU A 38 -10.89 25.65 2.20
CA LEU A 38 -11.49 24.66 1.29
C LEU A 38 -10.46 23.60 0.88
N GLY A 39 -9.19 24.00 0.74
CA GLY A 39 -8.07 23.11 0.47
C GLY A 39 -7.83 22.08 1.58
N THR A 40 -8.07 22.43 2.85
CA THR A 40 -7.96 21.50 3.99
C THR A 40 -8.95 20.34 3.92
N VAL A 41 -10.19 20.57 3.48
CA VAL A 41 -11.20 19.52 3.35
C VAL A 41 -10.84 18.57 2.22
N VAL A 42 -10.42 19.11 1.08
CA VAL A 42 -9.96 18.34 -0.07
C VAL A 42 -8.68 17.55 0.27
N PHE A 43 -7.76 18.16 1.02
CA PHE A 43 -6.59 17.49 1.56
C PHE A 43 -6.96 16.29 2.43
N ALA A 44 -7.88 16.48 3.39
CA ALA A 44 -8.30 15.41 4.28
C ALA A 44 -8.87 14.21 3.51
N LEU A 45 -9.69 14.47 2.47
CA LEU A 45 -10.25 13.42 1.61
C LEU A 45 -9.19 12.70 0.78
N LEU A 46 -8.26 13.44 0.16
CA LEU A 46 -7.16 12.88 -0.62
C LEU A 46 -6.21 12.04 0.25
N ALA A 47 -5.87 12.55 1.44
CA ALA A 47 -5.02 11.86 2.41
C ALA A 47 -5.69 10.56 2.90
N LEU A 48 -7.00 10.59 3.18
CA LEU A 48 -7.76 9.40 3.57
C LEU A 48 -7.80 8.35 2.44
N ALA A 49 -8.15 8.74 1.22
CA ALA A 49 -8.22 7.83 0.09
C ALA A 49 -6.85 7.20 -0.22
N SER A 50 -5.80 8.01 -0.16
CA SER A 50 -4.41 7.58 -0.34
C SER A 50 -3.93 6.63 0.77
N LEU A 51 -4.29 6.92 2.03
CA LEU A 51 -4.00 6.03 3.16
C LEU A 51 -4.70 4.68 2.99
N VAL A 52 -6.00 4.69 2.70
CA VAL A 52 -6.79 3.47 2.52
C VAL A 52 -6.26 2.64 1.34
N GLY A 53 -6.01 3.28 0.19
CA GLY A 53 -5.44 2.61 -0.98
C GLY A 53 -4.05 2.04 -0.73
N GLY A 54 -3.19 2.79 -0.04
CA GLY A 54 -1.84 2.34 0.31
C GLY A 54 -1.86 1.15 1.28
N VAL A 55 -2.70 1.21 2.31
CA VAL A 55 -2.87 0.11 3.27
C VAL A 55 -3.41 -1.14 2.57
N TYR A 56 -4.40 -0.98 1.69
CA TYR A 56 -4.95 -2.09 0.91
C TYR A 56 -3.88 -2.83 0.09
N LEU A 57 -3.01 -2.09 -0.60
CA LEU A 57 -1.92 -2.69 -1.39
C LEU A 57 -0.90 -3.43 -0.51
N ILE A 58 -0.55 -2.86 0.65
CA ILE A 58 0.36 -3.51 1.61
C ILE A 58 -0.25 -4.81 2.15
N VAL A 59 -1.51 -4.77 2.59
CA VAL A 59 -2.21 -5.95 3.12
C VAL A 59 -2.34 -7.02 2.05
N ARG A 60 -2.64 -6.65 0.80
CA ARG A 60 -2.72 -7.59 -0.32
C ARG A 60 -1.38 -8.26 -0.61
N GLY A 61 -0.27 -7.49 -0.60
CA GLY A 61 1.07 -8.06 -0.73
C GLY A 61 1.40 -9.04 0.38
N LEU A 62 1.09 -8.68 1.64
CA LEU A 62 1.29 -9.58 2.79
C LEU A 62 0.43 -10.85 2.69
N ALA A 63 -0.82 -10.75 2.24
CA ALA A 63 -1.71 -11.90 2.11
C ALA A 63 -1.15 -12.94 1.13
N ILE A 64 -0.59 -12.51 0.00
CA ILE A 64 0.06 -13.38 -0.99
C ILE A 64 1.25 -14.12 -0.36
N LEU A 65 2.07 -13.40 0.43
CA LEU A 65 3.23 -13.97 1.10
C LEU A 65 2.82 -15.00 2.17
N VAL A 66 1.75 -14.73 2.90
CA VAL A 66 1.19 -15.65 3.90
C VAL A 66 0.61 -16.90 3.25
N GLU A 67 -0.14 -16.78 2.15
CA GLU A 67 -0.68 -17.93 1.42
C GLU A 67 0.43 -18.87 0.95
N GLU A 68 1.53 -18.32 0.41
CA GLU A 68 2.67 -19.13 -0.04
C GLU A 68 3.33 -19.87 1.14
N ILE A 69 3.60 -19.19 2.25
CA ILE A 69 4.19 -19.81 3.44
C ILE A 69 3.29 -20.93 3.98
N VAL A 70 1.98 -20.70 4.04
CA VAL A 70 1.02 -21.70 4.55
C VAL A 70 0.97 -22.93 3.63
N GLN A 71 0.99 -22.76 2.31
CA GLN A 71 1.03 -23.89 1.38
C GLN A 71 2.32 -24.71 1.51
N VAL A 72 3.48 -24.06 1.68
CA VAL A 72 4.76 -24.76 1.92
C VAL A 72 4.71 -25.55 3.23
N GLU A 73 4.15 -24.97 4.29
CA GLU A 73 4.05 -25.63 5.60
C GLU A 73 3.11 -26.86 5.56
N ILE A 74 1.98 -26.78 4.84
CA ILE A 74 1.06 -27.93 4.66
C ILE A 74 1.75 -29.05 3.88
N THR A 75 2.47 -28.70 2.80
CA THR A 75 3.16 -29.68 1.95
C THR A 75 4.29 -30.41 2.68
N ASN A 76 5.02 -29.71 3.57
CA ASN A 76 6.08 -30.32 4.38
C ASN A 76 5.58 -31.25 5.51
N ARG A 77 4.30 -31.17 5.87
CA ARG A 77 3.69 -31.99 6.92
C ARG A 77 2.93 -33.21 6.39
N ALA A 78 2.76 -33.32 5.07
CA ALA A 78 2.14 -34.44 4.37
C ALA A 78 3.21 -35.46 3.95
#